data_AF-A0A1Y3XL42-F1
#
_entry.id   AF-A0A1Y3XL42-F1
#
_cell.length_a   1.000
_cell.length_b   1.000
_cell.length_c   1.000
_cell.angle_alpha   90.00
_cell.angle_beta   90.00
_cell.angle_gamma   90.00
#
_symmetry.space_group_name_H-M   'P 1'
#
loop_
_entity.id
_entity.type
_entity.pdbx_description
1 polymer ?
#
loop_
_entity_poly.entity_id
_entity_poly.type
_entity_poly.pdbx_seq_one_letter_code
_entity_poly.pdbx_strand_id
1 'polypeptide(L)'
;MLLVCAAAGAVRWLDVMYYTDLATGFVTWGSYLWRYALAGGVLVLLWLAAWMIPKTSAALKGQSTAQGLAAVLCGVGFAALGGVYLAAFREMGRFELALAVLYLVSGVWMLLLGRSRFTPEFEAPTGSAVFGIAGTLALYLLTIKRFGLAPTGIVRVNNTLEALAALMALLFCTAQLKSAYIPGGKSARWIWLSGMAAFLLCTCLALPSAMWAWMQGQSELRNMIEGLCLALVGLMGAAYALSVSAEER
;
A
#
# COMPACT_ATOMS: atom_id res chain seq x y z
N MET A 1 -4.52 9.18 -15.12
CA MET A 1 -3.81 9.17 -13.82
C MET A 1 -2.99 7.91 -13.57
N LEU A 2 -3.50 6.70 -13.85
CA LEU A 2 -2.69 5.48 -13.71
C LEU A 2 -1.40 5.50 -14.54
N LEU A 3 -1.49 5.91 -15.82
CA LEU A 3 -0.31 6.04 -16.69
C LEU A 3 0.71 7.06 -16.15
N VAL A 4 0.25 8.13 -15.50
CA VAL A 4 1.13 9.13 -14.87
C VAL A 4 1.89 8.50 -13.70
N CYS A 5 1.20 7.72 -12.86
CA CYS A 5 1.84 7.00 -11.75
C CYS A 5 2.83 5.94 -12.27
N ALA A 6 2.43 5.18 -13.29
CA ALA A 6 3.29 4.18 -13.92
C ALA A 6 4.53 4.80 -14.57
N ALA A 7 4.38 5.95 -15.24
CA ALA A 7 5.51 6.71 -15.79
C ALA A 7 6.45 7.19 -14.68
N ALA A 8 5.93 7.74 -13.58
CA ALA A 8 6.74 8.10 -12.41
C ALA A 8 7.48 6.88 -11.84
N GLY A 9 6.83 5.71 -11.82
CA GLY A 9 7.45 4.45 -11.42
C GLY A 9 8.57 4.00 -12.37
N ALA A 10 8.38 4.14 -13.68
CA ALA A 10 9.42 3.82 -14.67
C ALA A 10 10.66 4.73 -14.49
N VAL A 11 10.45 6.03 -14.26
CA VAL A 11 11.54 6.95 -13.94
C VAL A 11 12.21 6.55 -12.62
N ARG A 12 11.42 6.16 -11.60
CA ARG A 12 11.97 5.70 -10.31
C ARG A 12 12.77 4.40 -10.44
N TRP A 13 12.35 3.47 -11.29
CA TRP A 13 13.13 2.26 -11.58
C TRP A 13 14.53 2.58 -12.10
N LEU A 14 14.62 3.42 -13.12
CA LEU A 14 15.91 3.88 -13.66
C LEU A 14 16.74 4.59 -12.59
N ASP A 15 16.08 5.42 -11.80
CA ASP A 15 16.71 6.18 -10.72
C ASP A 15 17.29 5.29 -9.60
N VAL A 16 16.58 4.22 -9.24
CA VAL A 16 17.03 3.22 -8.27
C VAL A 16 18.22 2.41 -8.81
N MET A 17 18.17 2.04 -10.09
CA MET A 17 19.21 1.21 -10.72
C MET A 17 20.54 1.96 -10.89
N TYR A 18 20.49 3.23 -11.27
CA TYR A 18 21.68 3.98 -11.67
C TYR A 18 22.13 5.07 -10.70
N TYR A 19 21.20 5.64 -9.91
CA TYR A 19 21.45 6.88 -9.18
C TYR A 19 21.10 6.82 -7.68
N THR A 20 20.84 5.64 -7.14
CA THR A 20 20.52 5.43 -5.72
C THR A 20 21.46 4.39 -5.12
N ASP A 21 22.09 4.72 -4.00
CA ASP A 21 22.77 3.75 -3.15
C ASP A 21 21.74 3.02 -2.29
N LEU A 22 21.56 1.73 -2.55
CA LEU A 22 20.55 0.89 -1.88
C LEU A 22 20.88 0.62 -0.41
N ALA A 23 22.17 0.59 -0.05
CA ALA A 23 22.60 0.27 1.31
C ALA A 23 22.26 1.40 2.28
N THR A 24 22.38 2.64 1.81
CA THR A 24 22.19 3.83 2.65
C THR A 24 20.89 4.57 2.38
N GLY A 25 20.29 4.36 1.20
CA GLY A 25 19.14 5.10 0.68
C GLY A 25 19.47 6.49 0.16
N PHE A 26 20.77 6.84 0.02
CA PHE A 26 21.22 8.11 -0.54
C PHE A 26 21.15 8.13 -2.06
N VAL A 27 21.06 9.33 -2.59
CA VAL A 27 21.25 9.60 -4.01
C VAL A 27 22.75 9.65 -4.31
N THR A 28 23.19 8.92 -5.33
CA THR A 28 24.59 8.97 -5.80
C THR A 28 24.81 10.08 -6.82
N TRP A 29 23.78 10.44 -7.59
CA TRP A 29 23.87 11.49 -8.60
C TRP A 29 22.57 12.30 -8.77
N GLY A 30 22.72 13.61 -9.01
CA GLY A 30 21.64 14.57 -9.15
C GLY A 30 21.02 15.00 -7.81
N SER A 31 20.10 15.97 -7.84
CA SER A 31 19.46 16.49 -6.63
C SER A 31 18.42 15.53 -6.07
N TYR A 32 18.42 15.30 -4.75
CA TYR A 32 17.36 14.55 -4.08
C TYR A 32 15.98 15.24 -4.19
N LEU A 33 15.96 16.58 -4.36
CA LEU A 33 14.74 17.37 -4.43
C LEU A 33 13.87 17.00 -5.64
N TRP A 34 14.48 16.65 -6.79
CA TRP A 34 13.70 16.33 -7.98
C TRP A 34 12.84 15.08 -7.76
N ARG A 35 13.35 14.09 -7.02
CA ARG A 35 12.66 12.82 -6.72
C ARG A 35 11.40 13.07 -5.87
N TYR A 36 11.51 13.96 -4.88
CA TYR A 36 10.34 14.40 -4.12
C TYR A 36 9.42 15.31 -4.92
N ALA A 37 9.96 16.17 -5.80
CA ALA A 37 9.14 17.00 -6.69
C ALA A 37 8.31 16.14 -7.65
N LEU A 38 8.86 15.04 -8.16
CA LEU A 38 8.11 14.06 -8.96
C LEU A 38 7.00 13.42 -8.13
N ALA A 39 7.33 12.82 -6.98
CA ALA A 39 6.35 12.17 -6.13
C ALA A 39 5.25 13.14 -5.67
N GLY A 40 5.64 14.30 -5.15
CA GLY A 40 4.74 15.36 -4.70
C GLY A 40 3.92 15.96 -5.83
N GLY A 41 4.51 16.20 -7.00
CA GLY A 41 3.81 16.72 -8.18
C GLY A 41 2.72 15.77 -8.64
N VAL A 42 3.00 14.46 -8.71
CA VAL A 42 1.96 13.47 -9.05
C VAL A 42 0.88 13.40 -7.96
N LEU A 43 1.24 13.45 -6.67
CA LEU A 43 0.26 13.52 -5.58
C LEU A 43 -0.65 14.75 -5.67
N VAL A 44 -0.11 15.91 -6.05
CA VAL A 44 -0.91 17.13 -6.29
C VAL A 44 -1.85 16.92 -7.48
N LEU A 45 -1.39 16.34 -8.58
CA LEU A 45 -2.25 16.00 -9.72
C LEU A 45 -3.37 15.02 -9.34
N LEU A 46 -3.06 14.01 -8.52
CA LEU A 46 -4.06 13.10 -7.98
C LEU A 46 -5.06 13.84 -7.10
N TRP A 47 -4.60 14.70 -6.20
CA TRP A 47 -5.48 15.48 -5.34
C TRP A 47 -6.43 16.36 -6.16
N LEU A 48 -5.92 17.07 -7.19
CA LEU A 48 -6.74 17.84 -8.12
C LEU A 48 -7.75 16.96 -8.86
N ALA A 49 -7.32 15.80 -9.37
CA ALA A 49 -8.18 14.87 -10.06
C ALA A 49 -9.28 14.27 -9.17
N ALA A 50 -9.00 14.09 -7.87
CA ALA A 50 -10.00 13.60 -6.92
C ALA A 50 -11.21 14.55 -6.78
N TRP A 51 -11.05 15.84 -7.07
CA TRP A 51 -12.18 16.78 -7.07
C TRP A 51 -13.21 16.51 -8.16
N MET A 52 -12.81 15.84 -9.25
CA MET A 52 -13.71 15.42 -10.31
C MET A 52 -14.52 14.18 -9.93
N ILE A 53 -14.02 13.37 -8.98
CA ILE A 53 -14.65 12.12 -8.54
C ILE A 53 -15.87 12.39 -7.64
N PRO A 54 -16.99 11.64 -7.80
CA PRO A 54 -18.17 11.78 -6.99
C PRO A 54 -17.91 11.45 -5.52
N LYS A 55 -18.78 11.97 -4.66
CA LYS A 55 -18.70 11.71 -3.21
C LYS A 55 -19.19 10.30 -2.86
N THR A 56 -20.05 9.71 -3.68
CA THR A 56 -20.64 8.37 -3.50
C THR A 56 -20.48 7.56 -4.79
N SER A 57 -20.37 6.24 -4.67
CA SER A 57 -20.24 5.30 -5.79
C SER A 57 -20.91 3.98 -5.43
N ALA A 58 -21.71 3.42 -6.33
CA ALA A 58 -22.33 2.11 -6.16
C ALA A 58 -21.29 0.98 -6.29
N ALA A 59 -20.19 1.20 -7.02
CA ALA A 59 -19.09 0.23 -7.11
C ALA A 59 -18.45 -0.10 -5.74
N LEU A 60 -18.65 0.75 -4.73
CA LEU A 60 -18.20 0.49 -3.36
C LEU A 60 -19.22 -0.29 -2.52
N LYS A 61 -20.48 -0.34 -2.95
CA LYS A 61 -21.60 -0.99 -2.24
C LYS A 61 -21.99 -2.34 -2.85
N GLY A 62 -21.63 -2.58 -4.10
CA GLY A 62 -21.97 -3.81 -4.81
C GLY A 62 -20.81 -4.80 -4.92
N GLN A 63 -21.11 -5.89 -5.62
CA GLN A 63 -20.14 -6.88 -6.05
C GLN A 63 -19.07 -6.24 -6.94
N SER A 64 -17.81 -6.60 -6.73
CA SER A 64 -16.72 -6.22 -7.60
C SER A 64 -15.65 -7.30 -7.63
N THR A 65 -15.61 -8.07 -8.71
CA THR A 65 -14.63 -9.14 -8.91
C THR A 65 -13.19 -8.62 -8.83
N ALA A 66 -12.92 -7.44 -9.38
CA ALA A 66 -11.59 -6.84 -9.36
C ALA A 66 -11.14 -6.47 -7.94
N GLN A 67 -12.00 -5.80 -7.17
CA GLN A 67 -11.71 -5.47 -5.76
C GLN A 67 -11.56 -6.74 -4.92
N GLY A 68 -12.42 -7.74 -5.15
CA GLY A 68 -12.38 -9.04 -4.46
C GLY A 68 -11.08 -9.79 -4.71
N LEU A 69 -10.67 -9.95 -5.97
CA LEU A 69 -9.41 -10.60 -6.33
C LEU A 69 -8.20 -9.85 -5.77
N ALA A 70 -8.17 -8.52 -5.87
CA ALA A 70 -7.08 -7.73 -5.33
C ALA A 70 -6.95 -7.88 -3.81
N ALA A 71 -8.07 -7.88 -3.08
CA ALA A 71 -8.08 -8.11 -1.64
C ALA A 71 -7.64 -9.53 -1.27
N VAL A 72 -8.05 -10.56 -2.03
CA VAL A 72 -7.58 -11.94 -1.82
C VAL A 72 -6.07 -12.04 -2.04
N LEU A 73 -5.53 -11.45 -3.12
CA LEU A 73 -4.09 -11.45 -3.38
C LEU A 73 -3.31 -10.76 -2.27
N CYS A 74 -3.80 -9.61 -1.78
CA CYS A 74 -3.21 -8.95 -0.61
C CYS A 74 -3.28 -9.86 0.61
N GLY A 75 -4.41 -10.50 0.86
CA GLY A 75 -4.61 -11.41 1.99
C GLY A 75 -3.65 -12.58 2.00
N VAL A 76 -3.46 -13.24 0.85
CA VAL A 76 -2.47 -14.30 0.67
C VAL A 76 -1.05 -13.77 0.88
N GLY A 77 -0.74 -12.59 0.33
CA GLY A 77 0.57 -11.95 0.50
C GLY A 77 0.91 -11.68 1.97
N PHE A 78 0.00 -11.05 2.71
CA PHE A 78 0.19 -10.76 4.13
C PHE A 78 0.23 -12.03 5.00
N ALA A 79 -0.55 -13.06 4.68
CA ALA A 79 -0.46 -14.35 5.35
C ALA A 79 0.91 -15.01 5.12
N ALA A 80 1.42 -14.99 3.87
CA ALA A 80 2.75 -15.48 3.54
C ALA A 80 3.85 -14.68 4.24
N LEU A 81 3.73 -13.35 4.28
CA LEU A 81 4.67 -12.46 4.98
C LEU A 81 4.73 -12.78 6.47
N GLY A 82 3.57 -12.92 7.14
CA GLY A 82 3.50 -13.34 8.54
C GLY A 82 4.17 -14.69 8.77
N GLY A 83 3.92 -15.67 7.88
CA GLY A 83 4.57 -16.99 7.93
C GLY A 83 6.09 -16.92 7.78
N VAL A 84 6.61 -16.12 6.85
CA VAL A 84 8.05 -15.92 6.63
C VAL A 84 8.72 -15.25 7.82
N TYR A 85 8.03 -14.32 8.49
CA TYR A 85 8.52 -13.77 9.74
C TYR A 85 8.54 -14.87 10.82
N LEU A 86 7.43 -15.56 11.06
CA LEU A 86 7.36 -16.61 12.09
C LEU A 86 8.33 -17.78 11.86
N ALA A 87 8.74 -18.06 10.63
CA ALA A 87 9.76 -19.07 10.34
C ALA A 87 11.12 -18.76 11.02
N ALA A 88 11.40 -17.50 11.33
CA ALA A 88 12.60 -17.08 12.08
C ALA A 88 12.28 -16.59 13.50
N PHE A 89 11.20 -17.09 14.14
CA PHE A 89 10.76 -16.58 15.45
C PHE A 89 11.84 -16.62 16.55
N ARG A 90 12.80 -17.56 16.47
CA ARG A 90 13.86 -17.72 17.48
C ARG A 90 14.81 -16.53 17.57
N GLU A 91 14.93 -15.75 16.50
CA GLU A 91 15.83 -14.59 16.41
C GLU A 91 15.07 -13.27 16.55
N MET A 92 13.74 -13.31 16.74
CA MET A 92 12.89 -12.12 16.72
C MET A 92 12.80 -11.40 18.06
N GLY A 93 12.93 -10.07 17.98
CA GLY A 93 12.49 -9.20 19.07
C GLY A 93 10.97 -9.24 19.26
N ARG A 94 10.49 -8.85 20.45
CA ARG A 94 9.04 -8.81 20.76
C ARG A 94 8.23 -7.97 19.77
N PHE A 95 8.82 -6.90 19.26
CA PHE A 95 8.18 -6.02 18.27
C PHE A 95 7.95 -6.74 16.92
N GLU A 96 8.95 -7.49 16.44
CA GLU A 96 8.85 -8.23 15.18
C GLU A 96 7.88 -9.40 15.29
N LEU A 97 7.85 -10.08 16.43
CA LEU A 97 6.86 -11.11 16.71
C LEU A 97 5.44 -10.55 16.67
N ALA A 98 5.21 -9.39 17.30
CA ALA A 98 3.90 -8.72 17.25
C ALA A 98 3.52 -8.33 15.82
N LEU A 99 4.47 -7.80 15.05
CA LEU A 99 4.26 -7.44 13.64
C LEU A 99 3.92 -8.68 12.79
N ALA A 100 4.61 -9.80 13.01
CA ALA A 100 4.37 -11.07 12.31
C ALA A 100 2.95 -11.61 12.54
N VAL A 101 2.48 -11.61 13.79
CA VAL A 101 1.11 -12.01 14.14
C VAL A 101 0.10 -11.05 13.51
N LEU A 102 0.37 -9.74 13.56
CA LEU A 102 -0.52 -8.74 12.96
C LEU A 102 -0.58 -8.86 11.43
N TYR A 103 0.50 -9.27 10.74
CA TYR A 103 0.44 -9.57 9.31
C TYR A 103 -0.51 -10.74 9.01
N LEU A 104 -0.54 -11.78 9.84
CA LEU A 104 -1.54 -12.84 9.69
C LEU A 104 -2.97 -12.31 9.89
N VAL A 105 -3.20 -11.47 10.90
CA VAL A 105 -4.51 -10.84 11.14
C VAL A 105 -4.93 -9.96 9.95
N SER A 106 -4.02 -9.14 9.42
CA SER A 106 -4.23 -8.37 8.19
C SER A 106 -4.57 -9.27 7.00
N GLY A 107 -3.85 -10.39 6.86
CA GLY A 107 -4.09 -11.39 5.82
C GLY A 107 -5.51 -11.95 5.89
N VAL A 108 -5.93 -12.42 7.07
CA VAL A 108 -7.30 -12.94 7.29
C VAL A 108 -8.35 -11.87 7.01
N TRP A 109 -8.14 -10.64 7.48
CA TRP A 109 -9.08 -9.54 7.22
C TRP A 109 -9.22 -9.24 5.73
N MET A 110 -8.12 -9.17 4.98
CA MET A 110 -8.15 -8.92 3.54
C MET A 110 -8.79 -10.08 2.76
N LEU A 111 -8.59 -11.34 3.19
CA LEU A 111 -9.28 -12.50 2.61
C LEU A 111 -10.80 -12.42 2.81
N LEU A 112 -11.25 -12.06 4.02
CA LEU A 112 -12.68 -11.91 4.31
C LEU A 112 -13.30 -10.71 3.57
N LEU A 113 -12.55 -9.60 3.45
CA LEU A 113 -12.92 -8.46 2.63
C LEU A 113 -13.04 -8.85 1.14
N GLY A 114 -12.10 -9.66 0.64
CA GLY A 114 -12.16 -10.18 -0.71
C GLY A 114 -13.38 -11.07 -0.94
N ARG A 115 -13.68 -11.97 0.01
CA ARG A 115 -14.87 -12.82 -0.02
C ARG A 115 -16.16 -11.99 -0.11
N SER A 116 -16.28 -10.93 0.70
CA SER A 116 -17.50 -10.10 0.69
C SER A 116 -17.67 -9.22 -0.54
N ARG A 117 -16.62 -9.06 -1.35
CA ARG A 117 -16.71 -8.38 -2.65
C ARG A 117 -17.21 -9.29 -3.78
N PHE A 118 -17.23 -10.61 -3.57
CA PHE A 118 -17.80 -11.55 -4.52
C PHE A 118 -19.30 -11.79 -4.32
N THR A 119 -19.91 -11.29 -3.23
CA THR A 119 -21.35 -11.41 -3.01
C THR A 119 -22.12 -10.27 -3.69
N PRO A 120 -23.34 -10.52 -4.23
CA PRO A 120 -24.18 -9.48 -4.85
C PRO A 120 -24.52 -8.36 -3.87
N GLU A 121 -24.86 -8.74 -2.65
CA GLU A 121 -25.03 -7.83 -1.52
C GLU A 121 -23.71 -7.79 -0.75
N PHE A 122 -23.08 -6.61 -0.74
CA PHE A 122 -21.86 -6.43 0.04
C PHE A 122 -22.19 -6.47 1.53
N GLU A 123 -21.58 -7.41 2.24
CA GLU A 123 -21.65 -7.50 3.69
C GLU A 123 -20.28 -7.16 4.29
N ALA A 124 -20.27 -6.33 5.34
CA ALA A 124 -19.02 -6.00 6.00
C ALA A 124 -18.41 -7.27 6.63
N PRO A 125 -17.09 -7.53 6.45
CA PRO A 125 -16.46 -8.72 7.01
C PRO A 125 -16.73 -8.85 8.51
N THR A 126 -17.12 -10.03 8.99
CA THR A 126 -17.35 -10.33 10.43
C THR A 126 -18.39 -9.44 11.14
N GLY A 127 -19.09 -8.54 10.45
CA GLY A 127 -20.07 -7.61 11.02
C GLY A 127 -19.52 -6.57 12.01
N SER A 128 -18.21 -6.60 12.34
CA SER A 128 -17.60 -5.74 13.36
C SER A 128 -16.39 -4.98 12.84
N ALA A 129 -16.42 -3.65 12.97
CA ALA A 129 -15.31 -2.78 12.60
C ALA A 129 -14.02 -3.08 13.40
N VAL A 130 -14.14 -3.67 14.60
CA VAL A 130 -13.00 -4.00 15.47
C VAL A 130 -12.01 -4.92 14.76
N PHE A 131 -12.51 -5.93 14.04
CA PHE A 131 -11.64 -6.86 13.32
C PHE A 131 -10.93 -6.17 12.17
N GLY A 132 -11.61 -5.26 11.47
CA GLY A 132 -10.97 -4.46 10.44
C GLY A 132 -9.94 -3.47 11.00
N ILE A 133 -10.18 -2.86 12.17
CA ILE A 133 -9.18 -2.04 12.87
C ILE A 133 -7.94 -2.88 13.17
N ALA A 134 -8.13 -4.09 13.74
CA ALA A 134 -7.05 -5.03 13.98
C ALA A 134 -6.28 -5.39 12.70
N GLY A 135 -7.01 -5.59 11.59
CA GLY A 135 -6.44 -5.84 10.26
C GLY A 135 -5.57 -4.69 9.71
N THR A 136 -5.73 -3.46 10.22
CA THR A 136 -4.87 -2.31 9.84
C THR A 136 -3.69 -2.07 10.77
N LEU A 137 -3.66 -2.69 11.96
CA LEU A 137 -2.60 -2.46 12.96
C LEU A 137 -1.21 -2.86 12.46
N ALA A 138 -1.09 -3.89 11.61
CA ALA A 138 0.20 -4.26 11.04
C ALA A 138 0.83 -3.11 10.23
N LEU A 139 0.01 -2.43 9.41
CA LEU A 139 0.44 -1.29 8.62
C LEU A 139 0.76 -0.07 9.49
N TYR A 140 0.05 0.09 10.61
CA TYR A 140 0.35 1.12 11.61
C TYR A 140 1.71 0.89 12.27
N LEU A 141 1.95 -0.31 12.80
CA LEU A 141 3.25 -0.66 13.39
C LEU A 141 4.38 -0.61 12.36
N LEU A 142 4.12 -1.02 11.12
CA LEU A 142 5.10 -0.90 10.04
C LEU A 142 5.45 0.56 9.74
N THR A 143 4.45 1.45 9.76
CA THR A 143 4.67 2.89 9.61
C THR A 143 5.56 3.43 10.74
N ILE A 144 5.29 3.02 11.99
CA ILE A 144 6.15 3.37 13.14
C ILE A 144 7.56 2.81 12.96
N LYS A 145 7.71 1.55 12.55
CA LYS A 145 9.03 0.93 12.29
C LYS A 145 9.83 1.77 11.29
N ARG A 146 9.20 2.14 10.16
CA ARG A 146 9.88 2.87 9.09
C ARG A 146 10.19 4.33 9.45
N PHE A 147 9.33 5.03 10.18
CA PHE A 147 9.60 6.42 10.57
C PHE A 147 10.45 6.56 11.85
N GLY A 148 10.18 5.73 12.85
CA GLY A 148 10.72 5.88 14.20
C GLY A 148 11.94 5.03 14.50
N LEU A 149 12.11 3.90 13.81
CA LEU A 149 13.20 2.95 14.07
C LEU A 149 14.21 2.85 12.94
N ALA A 150 13.80 3.14 11.70
CA ALA A 150 14.71 3.24 10.56
C ALA A 150 15.17 4.70 10.33
N PRO A 151 16.42 4.92 9.88
CA PRO A 151 16.91 6.25 9.58
C PRO A 151 16.22 6.81 8.33
N THR A 152 15.10 7.49 8.53
CA THR A 152 14.49 8.37 7.52
C THR A 152 15.18 9.71 7.53
N GLY A 153 15.16 10.40 6.39
CA GLY A 153 15.78 11.70 6.28
C GLY A 153 15.55 12.30 4.91
N ILE A 154 15.58 13.62 4.83
CA ILE A 154 15.30 14.31 3.57
C ILE A 154 16.25 13.87 2.45
N VAL A 155 17.51 13.58 2.78
CA VAL A 155 18.54 13.09 1.85
C VAL A 155 18.50 11.57 1.62
N ARG A 156 17.87 10.80 2.53
CA ARG A 156 17.69 9.34 2.41
C ARG A 156 16.39 9.03 1.68
N VAL A 157 16.36 9.41 0.40
CA VAL A 157 15.14 9.35 -0.44
C VAL A 157 14.50 7.98 -0.41
N ASN A 158 15.30 6.91 -0.45
CA ASN A 158 14.75 5.57 -0.49
C ASN A 158 13.93 5.22 0.77
N ASN A 159 14.56 5.38 1.93
CA ASN A 159 13.94 5.08 3.23
C ASN A 159 12.70 5.94 3.46
N THR A 160 12.74 7.20 3.02
CA THR A 160 11.61 8.12 3.14
C THR A 160 10.44 7.70 2.25
N LEU A 161 10.68 7.33 0.99
CA LEU A 161 9.62 6.82 0.10
C LEU A 161 9.02 5.52 0.61
N GLU A 162 9.86 4.63 1.15
CA GLU A 162 9.41 3.40 1.81
C GLU A 162 8.53 3.66 3.04
N ALA A 163 8.90 4.65 3.87
CA ALA A 163 8.08 5.04 5.02
C ALA A 163 6.73 5.64 4.57
N LEU A 164 6.76 6.50 3.55
CA LEU A 164 5.55 7.08 2.95
C LEU A 164 4.65 6.02 2.30
N ALA A 165 5.22 4.97 1.70
CA ALA A 165 4.47 3.85 1.16
C ALA A 165 3.70 3.10 2.25
N ALA A 166 4.34 2.78 3.38
CA ALA A 166 3.65 2.15 4.51
C ALA A 166 2.51 3.02 5.06
N LEU A 167 2.74 4.34 5.16
CA LEU A 167 1.72 5.30 5.57
C LEU A 167 0.54 5.35 4.58
N MET A 168 0.81 5.39 3.27
CA MET A 168 -0.26 5.41 2.27
C MET A 168 -1.04 4.11 2.18
N ALA A 169 -0.38 2.97 2.34
CA ALA A 169 -1.05 1.67 2.47
C ALA A 169 -2.00 1.69 3.67
N LEU A 170 -1.56 2.20 4.83
CA LEU A 170 -2.40 2.38 6.01
C LEU A 170 -3.59 3.31 5.74
N LEU A 171 -3.36 4.48 5.15
CA LEU A 171 -4.42 5.45 4.85
C LEU A 171 -5.45 4.89 3.86
N PHE A 172 -5.02 4.12 2.88
CA PHE A 172 -5.93 3.44 1.95
C PHE A 172 -6.70 2.30 2.62
N CYS A 173 -6.05 1.45 3.42
CA CYS A 173 -6.73 0.37 4.15
C CYS A 173 -7.73 0.91 5.19
N THR A 174 -7.44 2.04 5.84
CA THR A 174 -8.40 2.72 6.72
C THR A 174 -9.55 3.38 5.96
N ALA A 175 -9.31 3.89 4.75
CA ALA A 175 -10.38 4.35 3.86
C ALA A 175 -11.31 3.18 3.43
N GLN A 176 -10.74 2.02 3.12
CA GLN A 176 -11.50 0.81 2.82
C GLN A 176 -12.30 0.34 4.03
N LEU A 177 -11.69 0.30 5.21
CA LEU A 177 -12.35 0.00 6.47
C LEU A 177 -13.58 0.90 6.65
N LYS A 178 -13.39 2.21 6.54
CA LYS A 178 -14.49 3.18 6.64
C LYS A 178 -15.59 2.91 5.62
N SER A 179 -15.23 2.56 4.39
CA SER A 179 -16.20 2.28 3.33
C SER A 179 -16.97 0.98 3.52
N ALA A 180 -16.33 -0.02 4.14
CA ALA A 180 -16.91 -1.34 4.37
C ALA A 180 -17.89 -1.31 5.55
N TYR A 181 -17.53 -0.63 6.63
CA TYR A 181 -18.30 -0.68 7.88
C TYR A 181 -19.22 0.52 8.13
N ILE A 182 -19.12 1.59 7.33
CA ILE A 182 -20.03 2.76 7.43
C ILE A 182 -20.89 2.85 6.16
N PRO A 183 -22.08 2.20 6.15
CA PRO A 183 -22.96 2.22 4.99
C PRO A 183 -23.45 3.65 4.69
N GLY A 184 -23.56 3.98 3.40
CA GLY A 184 -23.99 5.33 2.96
C GLY A 184 -22.92 6.43 3.06
N GLY A 185 -21.68 6.08 3.40
CA GLY A 185 -20.57 7.03 3.50
C GLY A 185 -20.26 7.75 2.18
N LYS A 186 -19.95 9.05 2.28
CA LYS A 186 -19.45 9.90 1.18
C LYS A 186 -17.93 9.72 0.98
N SER A 187 -17.48 8.46 0.88
CA SER A 187 -16.06 8.10 0.91
C SER A 187 -15.44 7.83 -0.46
N ALA A 188 -16.20 7.87 -1.56
CA ALA A 188 -15.71 7.44 -2.87
C ALA A 188 -14.49 8.25 -3.34
N ARG A 189 -14.58 9.58 -3.28
CA ARG A 189 -13.45 10.49 -3.51
C ARG A 189 -12.22 10.18 -2.67
N TRP A 190 -12.42 9.91 -1.37
CA TRP A 190 -11.31 9.65 -0.45
C TRP A 190 -10.64 8.29 -0.73
N ILE A 191 -11.43 7.27 -1.03
CA ILE A 191 -10.92 5.95 -1.45
C ILE A 191 -10.17 6.06 -2.77
N TRP A 192 -10.70 6.80 -3.73
CA TRP A 192 -10.03 7.02 -5.00
C TRP A 192 -8.67 7.70 -4.80
N LEU A 193 -8.62 8.79 -4.03
CA LEU A 193 -7.38 9.53 -3.77
C LEU A 193 -6.36 8.68 -3.02
N SER A 194 -6.77 8.06 -1.90
CA SER A 194 -5.89 7.22 -1.10
C SER A 194 -5.43 5.97 -1.86
N GLY A 195 -6.31 5.35 -2.66
CA GLY A 195 -5.99 4.21 -3.52
C GLY A 195 -5.00 4.55 -4.62
N MET A 196 -5.18 5.68 -5.32
CA MET A 196 -4.21 6.14 -6.32
C MET A 196 -2.88 6.56 -5.71
N ALA A 197 -2.90 7.21 -4.55
CA ALA A 197 -1.68 7.57 -3.83
C ALA A 197 -0.95 6.33 -3.28
N ALA A 198 -1.68 5.29 -2.84
CA ALA A 198 -1.10 4.01 -2.47
C ALA A 198 -0.49 3.30 -3.70
N PHE A 199 -1.16 3.32 -4.86
CA PHE A 199 -0.60 2.81 -6.11
C PHE A 199 0.72 3.49 -6.46
N LEU A 200 0.74 4.83 -6.44
CA LEU A 200 1.95 5.61 -6.70
C LEU A 200 3.07 5.26 -5.71
N LEU A 201 2.83 5.42 -4.41
CA LEU A 201 3.91 5.32 -3.43
C LEU A 201 4.34 3.88 -3.17
N CYS A 202 3.41 2.93 -3.11
CA CYS A 202 3.74 1.54 -2.82
C CYS A 202 4.22 0.79 -4.05
N THR A 203 3.41 0.77 -5.12
CA THR A 203 3.70 -0.03 -6.32
C THR A 203 4.69 0.65 -7.25
N CYS A 204 4.54 1.96 -7.50
CA CYS A 204 5.38 2.65 -8.47
C CYS A 204 6.72 3.12 -7.88
N LEU A 205 6.74 3.63 -6.63
CA LEU A 205 7.91 4.32 -6.10
C LEU A 205 8.75 3.52 -5.08
N ALA A 206 8.12 2.74 -4.19
CA ALA A 206 8.84 1.96 -3.18
C ALA A 206 9.23 0.55 -3.64
N LEU A 207 8.37 -0.13 -4.41
CA LEU A 207 8.65 -1.46 -4.94
C LEU A 207 9.97 -1.58 -5.72
N PRO A 208 10.35 -0.63 -6.62
CA PRO A 208 11.59 -0.73 -7.39
C PRO A 208 12.81 -0.97 -6.50
N SER A 209 12.89 -0.25 -5.38
CA SER A 209 14.00 -0.35 -4.43
C SER A 209 14.01 -1.67 -3.70
N ALA A 210 12.86 -2.14 -3.21
CA ALA A 210 12.76 -3.43 -2.53
C ALA A 210 13.17 -4.60 -3.46
N MET A 211 12.73 -4.56 -4.72
CA MET A 211 13.09 -5.56 -5.72
C MET A 211 14.56 -5.48 -6.12
N TRP A 212 15.06 -4.28 -6.43
CA TRP A 212 16.43 -4.11 -6.89
C TRP A 212 17.45 -4.42 -5.79
N ALA A 213 17.18 -4.01 -4.54
CA ALA A 213 18.04 -4.37 -3.41
C ALA A 213 18.14 -5.88 -3.21
N TRP A 214 17.03 -6.61 -3.41
CA TRP A 214 17.02 -8.06 -3.29
C TRP A 214 17.79 -8.73 -4.45
N MET A 215 17.58 -8.28 -5.69
CA MET A 215 18.31 -8.77 -6.86
C MET A 215 19.82 -8.57 -6.74
N GLN A 216 20.25 -7.48 -6.10
CA GLN A 216 21.66 -7.15 -5.85
C GLN A 216 22.24 -7.84 -4.59
N GLY A 217 21.46 -8.68 -3.91
CA GLY A 217 21.87 -9.35 -2.66
C GLY A 217 22.10 -8.41 -1.48
N GLN A 218 21.54 -7.19 -1.53
CA GLN A 218 21.66 -6.15 -0.51
C GLN A 218 20.49 -6.14 0.48
N SER A 219 19.47 -6.97 0.28
CA SER A 219 18.33 -7.09 1.19
C SER A 219 17.90 -8.53 1.41
N GLU A 220 17.38 -8.81 2.61
CA GLU A 220 16.80 -10.10 2.94
C GLU A 220 15.49 -10.36 2.18
N LEU A 221 15.18 -11.64 1.98
CA LEU A 221 13.93 -12.09 1.37
C LEU A 221 12.69 -11.49 2.07
N ARG A 222 12.72 -11.33 3.40
CA ARG A 222 11.58 -10.79 4.16
C ARG A 222 11.26 -9.35 3.76
N ASN A 223 12.29 -8.54 3.55
CA ASN A 223 12.14 -7.13 3.14
C ASN A 223 11.58 -7.03 1.72
N MET A 224 11.99 -7.93 0.82
CA MET A 224 11.42 -8.04 -0.53
C MET A 224 9.93 -8.42 -0.46
N ILE A 225 9.56 -9.44 0.31
CA ILE A 225 8.16 -9.88 0.44
C ILE A 225 7.30 -8.79 1.08
N GLU A 226 7.82 -8.07 2.08
CA GLU A 226 7.14 -6.91 2.68
C GLU A 226 6.89 -5.81 1.63
N GLY A 227 7.89 -5.48 0.82
CA GLY A 227 7.77 -4.54 -0.30
C GLY A 227 6.72 -4.99 -1.33
N LEU A 228 6.70 -6.28 -1.68
CA LEU A 228 5.68 -6.86 -2.56
C LEU A 228 4.27 -6.77 -1.95
N CYS A 229 4.11 -7.03 -0.66
CA CYS A 229 2.81 -6.90 0.01
C CYS A 229 2.28 -5.47 -0.03
N LEU A 230 3.15 -4.47 0.21
CA LEU A 230 2.77 -3.06 0.04
C LEU A 230 2.43 -2.75 -1.41
N ALA A 231 3.18 -3.28 -2.38
CA ALA A 231 2.87 -3.09 -3.79
C ALA A 231 1.53 -3.72 -4.20
N LEU A 232 1.16 -4.88 -3.63
CA LEU A 232 -0.17 -5.47 -3.80
C LEU A 232 -1.27 -4.56 -3.24
N VAL A 233 -1.05 -3.93 -2.07
CA VAL A 233 -1.98 -2.92 -1.53
C VAL A 233 -2.13 -1.73 -2.46
N GLY A 234 -1.04 -1.28 -3.09
CA GLY A 234 -1.09 -0.23 -4.11
C GLY A 234 -1.86 -0.65 -5.36
N LEU A 235 -1.69 -1.88 -5.85
CA LEU A 235 -2.47 -2.43 -6.97
C LEU A 235 -3.95 -2.58 -6.62
N MET A 236 -4.26 -2.98 -5.39
CA MET A 236 -5.62 -2.97 -4.86
C MET A 236 -6.18 -1.52 -4.85
N GLY A 237 -5.38 -0.54 -4.46
CA GLY A 237 -5.70 0.88 -4.55
C GLY A 237 -6.08 1.32 -5.97
N ALA A 238 -5.32 0.89 -6.97
CA ALA A 238 -5.63 1.13 -8.38
C ALA A 238 -6.94 0.46 -8.82
N ALA A 239 -7.21 -0.78 -8.40
CA ALA A 239 -8.45 -1.48 -8.70
C ALA A 239 -9.68 -0.75 -8.13
N TYR A 240 -9.60 -0.29 -6.88
CA TYR A 240 -10.64 0.54 -6.27
C TYR A 240 -10.83 1.86 -7.02
N ALA A 241 -9.74 2.57 -7.33
CA ALA A 241 -9.82 3.83 -8.06
C ALA A 241 -10.46 3.67 -9.45
N LEU A 242 -10.09 2.61 -10.18
CA LEU A 242 -10.68 2.27 -11.48
C LEU A 242 -12.17 2.02 -11.38
N SER A 243 -12.59 1.21 -10.42
CA SER A 243 -14.01 0.88 -10.23
C SER A 243 -14.86 2.11 -9.91
N VAL A 244 -14.34 3.04 -9.09
CA VAL A 244 -15.03 4.29 -8.76
C VAL A 244 -15.10 5.22 -9.97
N SER A 245 -14.06 5.28 -10.80
CA SER A 245 -14.04 6.12 -12.01
C SER A 245 -14.83 5.56 -13.19
N ALA A 246 -15.03 4.25 -13.26
CA ALA A 246 -15.75 3.61 -14.37
C ALA A 246 -17.26 3.89 -14.31
N GLU A 247 -17.79 4.19 -13.12
CA GLU A 247 -19.22 4.49 -12.90
C GLU A 247 -19.66 5.86 -13.47
N GLU A 248 -18.70 6.71 -13.88
CA GLU A 248 -18.98 8.01 -14.51
C GLU A 248 -19.24 7.93 -16.03
N ARG A 249 -19.08 6.75 -16.67
CA ARG A 249 -19.28 6.54 -18.11
C ARG A 249 -20.49 5.67 -18.39
#